data_AF-A0A178AE07-F1
#
_entry.id   AF-A0A178AE07-F1
#
_cell.length_a   1.000
_cell.length_b   1.000
_cell.length_c   1.000
_cell.angle_alpha   90.00
_cell.angle_beta   90.00
_cell.angle_gamma   90.00
#
_symmetry.space_group_name_H-M   'P 1'
#
loop_
_entity.id
_entity.type
_entity.pdbx_description
1 polymer ?
#
loop_
_entity_poly.entity_id
_entity_poly.type
_entity_poly.pdbx_seq_one_letter_code
_entity_poly.pdbx_strand_id
1 'polypeptide(L)'
;MVNAKNFAFKVQPQQPNSQASVQAYGTVLNCRRPVGKRAPKEQKEVRSRQVIWVNVEGTLKRKRDDGEDASSTKAPDGHVSKVESVTTTGTTTPDLPACSQQVQTYKPPRLRRNKIPTKGVDLDCWFIILSFSEPAQLLLMRRGIPSCYHFLRDNPTLWKHSRMFAYGTNLPEPPSELTEYQYADLRHDHGCMSCKAPNTRKTYWAFLRRWCKNCLQNKTIRENDAMPHFRSADGEDLSFLHKCLPSGIFDSWGNFVGVGPATTHALKTVYLRSDIDNIVAEYDRLKAQSSDPTTWVAELHAWYQPKVELVEERRAFAHKMESWEESLRTSRTNDYSDKKKARKEYFQDAASKLEPPITVKEMECCPSYRRAIAIPKAPNSISWLQLKPKLEKEVADLRATGGPPEDRPSTASASGTSTPMSVMEMSQPQPQRPFTILPSIGFALGFHAALGAPHSRPF
;
A
#
# COMPACT_ATOMS: atom_id res chain seq x y z
N MET A 1 28.55 -6.95 45.75
CA MET A 1 29.75 -6.09 45.56
C MET A 1 30.97 -6.98 45.41
N VAL A 2 31.50 -7.13 44.20
CA VAL A 2 32.81 -7.72 43.97
C VAL A 2 33.55 -6.83 42.97
N ASN A 3 34.75 -6.43 43.36
CA ASN A 3 35.56 -5.35 42.81
C ASN A 3 36.41 -5.90 41.65
N ALA A 4 36.11 -5.49 40.41
CA ALA A 4 36.89 -5.86 39.23
C ALA A 4 37.69 -4.65 38.72
N LYS A 5 38.82 -4.37 39.36
CA LYS A 5 39.89 -3.55 38.79
C LYS A 5 40.99 -4.49 38.29
N ASN A 6 41.40 -4.29 37.03
CA ASN A 6 42.62 -4.80 36.39
C ASN A 6 42.52 -6.06 35.51
N PHE A 7 41.61 -6.09 34.55
CA PHE A 7 41.83 -6.88 33.33
C PHE A 7 41.89 -5.95 32.10
N ALA A 8 43.11 -5.56 31.73
CA ALA A 8 43.39 -4.92 30.45
C ALA A 8 43.63 -6.03 29.41
N PHE A 9 42.65 -6.27 28.55
CA PHE A 9 42.83 -7.14 27.39
C PHE A 9 43.71 -6.41 26.36
N LYS A 10 44.96 -6.88 26.19
CA LYS A 10 45.76 -6.52 25.02
C LYS A 10 45.14 -7.20 23.79
N VAL A 11 44.36 -6.43 23.03
CA VAL A 11 43.91 -6.84 21.70
C VAL A 11 45.10 -6.76 20.76
N GLN A 12 45.57 -7.92 20.30
CA GLN A 12 46.60 -8.04 19.28
C GLN A 12 45.99 -7.56 17.95
N PRO A 13 46.57 -6.56 17.26
CA PRO A 13 46.02 -6.09 15.99
C PRO A 13 46.09 -7.23 14.96
N GLN A 14 44.92 -7.70 14.51
CA GLN A 14 44.83 -8.66 13.42
C GLN A 14 45.46 -8.05 12.16
N GLN A 15 46.43 -8.74 11.57
CA GLN A 15 46.92 -8.42 10.25
C GLN A 15 45.79 -8.65 9.22
N PRO A 16 45.58 -7.73 8.27
CA PRO A 16 44.58 -7.92 7.23
C PRO A 16 45.00 -9.11 6.34
N ASN A 17 44.18 -10.16 6.39
CA ASN A 17 44.36 -11.36 5.59
C ASN A 17 44.10 -11.02 4.11
N SER A 18 45.16 -10.80 3.35
CA SER A 18 45.12 -10.63 1.90
C SER A 18 44.98 -12.00 1.22
N GLN A 19 43.80 -12.61 1.34
CA GLN A 19 43.43 -13.78 0.54
C GLN A 19 42.44 -13.34 -0.52
N ALA A 20 42.91 -13.32 -1.78
CA ALA A 20 42.10 -12.99 -2.95
C ALA A 20 40.94 -13.99 -3.07
N SER A 21 39.71 -13.49 -2.94
CA SER A 21 38.51 -14.26 -3.21
C SER A 21 38.38 -14.49 -4.72
N VAL A 22 38.16 -15.75 -5.07
CA VAL A 22 37.84 -16.20 -6.42
C VAL A 22 36.57 -15.48 -6.90
N GLN A 23 36.65 -14.92 -8.11
CA GLN A 23 35.68 -14.04 -8.74
C GLN A 23 34.25 -14.61 -8.72
N ALA A 24 33.36 -13.96 -7.99
CA ALA A 24 31.92 -14.10 -8.18
C ALA A 24 31.50 -13.33 -9.45
N TYR A 25 31.07 -14.03 -10.49
CA TYR A 25 30.45 -13.43 -11.68
C TYR A 25 29.05 -12.91 -11.34
N GLY A 26 29.01 -11.73 -10.70
CA GLY A 26 27.79 -10.95 -10.56
C GLY A 26 27.55 -10.13 -11.81
N THR A 27 26.52 -10.47 -12.59
CA THR A 27 26.08 -9.64 -13.72
C THR A 27 25.51 -8.32 -13.20
N VAL A 28 26.34 -7.29 -13.15
CA VAL A 28 25.93 -5.91 -12.86
C VAL A 28 25.14 -5.39 -14.05
N LEU A 29 23.80 -5.36 -13.94
CA LEU A 29 22.95 -4.60 -14.86
C LEU A 29 23.15 -3.11 -14.58
N ASN A 30 24.11 -2.54 -15.31
CA ASN A 30 24.43 -1.12 -15.31
C ASN A 30 23.30 -0.33 -16.00
N CYS A 31 22.26 0.04 -15.25
CA CYS A 31 21.25 0.99 -15.68
C CYS A 31 21.79 2.44 -15.66
N ARG A 32 22.89 2.71 -16.38
CA ARG A 32 23.30 4.07 -16.68
C ARG A 32 22.36 4.64 -17.74
N ARG A 33 21.74 5.78 -17.43
CA ARG A 33 21.09 6.62 -18.45
C ARG A 33 22.15 7.04 -19.48
N PRO A 34 21.89 6.99 -20.78
CA PRO A 34 22.83 7.48 -21.78
C PRO A 34 22.95 9.01 -21.62
N VAL A 35 24.04 9.46 -21.00
CA VAL A 35 24.47 10.86 -21.05
C VAL A 35 25.16 11.07 -22.39
N GLY A 36 24.35 11.29 -23.43
CA GLY A 36 24.84 11.76 -24.71
C GLY A 36 25.20 13.24 -24.62
N LYS A 37 26.50 13.55 -24.75
CA LYS A 37 27.00 14.91 -24.99
C LYS A 37 26.38 15.43 -26.28
N ARG A 38 25.64 16.55 -26.22
CA ARG A 38 25.20 17.29 -27.41
C ARG A 38 26.15 18.45 -27.65
N ALA A 39 26.78 18.47 -28.82
CA ALA A 39 27.30 19.69 -29.44
C ALA A 39 26.13 20.49 -30.06
N PRO A 40 26.25 21.82 -30.22
CA PRO A 40 25.13 22.67 -30.60
C PRO A 40 24.99 22.71 -32.13
N LYS A 41 23.77 22.50 -32.65
CA LYS A 41 23.39 23.01 -33.96
C LYS A 41 21.87 23.11 -34.14
N GLU A 42 21.48 24.35 -34.40
CA GLU A 42 20.41 24.85 -35.27
C GLU A 42 19.01 24.22 -35.19
N GLN A 43 18.07 25.08 -34.79
CA GLN A 43 16.64 24.87 -34.87
C GLN A 43 16.22 24.66 -36.32
N LYS A 44 15.72 23.45 -36.63
CA LYS A 44 14.84 23.23 -37.77
C LYS A 44 13.55 22.62 -37.24
N GLU A 45 12.49 23.38 -37.39
CA GLU A 45 11.11 23.10 -36.97
C GLU A 45 10.60 21.84 -37.68
N VAL A 46 10.36 20.76 -36.93
CA VAL A 46 9.80 19.51 -37.47
C VAL A 46 8.29 19.48 -37.21
N ARG A 47 7.57 19.83 -38.27
CA ARG A 47 6.12 19.66 -38.46
C ARG A 47 5.72 18.22 -38.13
N SER A 48 4.81 18.05 -37.17
CA SER A 48 4.34 16.76 -36.70
C SER A 48 3.68 15.94 -37.82
N ARG A 49 4.19 14.73 -38.04
CA ARG A 49 3.62 13.75 -38.96
C ARG A 49 2.26 13.28 -38.45
N GLN A 50 1.25 13.42 -39.30
CA GLN A 50 -0.07 12.84 -39.16
C GLN A 50 0.02 11.31 -39.06
N VAL A 51 -0.65 10.75 -38.06
CA VAL A 51 -0.93 9.30 -37.98
C VAL A 51 -2.11 9.01 -38.91
N ILE A 52 -1.86 8.20 -39.94
CA ILE A 52 -2.88 7.70 -40.87
C ILE A 52 -3.62 6.56 -40.16
N TRP A 53 -4.94 6.72 -40.02
CA TRP A 53 -5.84 5.66 -39.60
C TRP A 53 -6.20 4.84 -40.83
N VAL A 54 -5.87 3.54 -40.81
CA VAL A 54 -6.24 2.58 -41.86
C VAL A 54 -7.73 2.28 -41.73
N ASN A 55 -8.51 2.60 -42.77
CA ASN A 55 -9.91 2.19 -42.88
C ASN A 55 -9.97 0.73 -43.36
N VAL A 56 -10.77 -0.07 -42.66
CA VAL A 56 -11.13 -1.45 -43.04
C VAL A 56 -12.09 -1.39 -44.23
N GLU A 57 -11.76 -2.17 -45.27
CA GLU A 57 -12.55 -2.32 -46.49
C GLU A 57 -13.87 -3.06 -46.24
N GLY A 58 -14.94 -2.59 -46.86
CA GLY A 58 -16.19 -3.32 -46.99
C GLY A 58 -17.41 -2.44 -46.84
N THR A 59 -17.83 -1.78 -47.91
CA THR A 59 -19.25 -1.68 -48.29
C THR A 59 -19.41 -0.96 -49.63
N LEU A 60 -20.30 -1.53 -50.43
CA LEU A 60 -20.48 -1.32 -51.86
C LEU A 60 -20.99 0.08 -52.22
N LYS A 61 -20.43 0.62 -53.32
CA LYS A 61 -20.90 1.81 -54.03
C LYS A 61 -22.34 1.60 -54.52
N ARG A 62 -23.24 2.55 -54.21
CA ARG A 62 -24.36 2.90 -55.10
C ARG A 62 -24.32 4.40 -55.41
N LYS A 63 -24.73 4.67 -56.64
CA LYS A 63 -24.51 5.85 -57.49
C LYS A 63 -25.83 6.62 -57.62
N ARG A 64 -25.74 7.95 -57.81
CA ARG A 64 -26.79 8.92 -58.17
C ARG A 64 -27.84 9.20 -57.08
N ASP A 65 -28.44 10.39 -56.97
CA ASP A 65 -28.56 11.52 -57.91
C ASP A 65 -28.76 12.82 -57.13
N ASP A 66 -28.47 13.95 -57.77
CA ASP A 66 -28.77 15.30 -57.31
C ASP A 66 -30.28 15.58 -57.33
N GLY A 67 -30.76 16.36 -56.35
CA GLY A 67 -32.16 16.80 -56.28
C GLY A 67 -32.31 17.94 -55.29
N GLU A 68 -32.57 19.13 -55.85
CA GLU A 68 -32.72 20.43 -55.21
C GLU A 68 -33.98 20.55 -54.34
N ASP A 69 -33.94 21.59 -53.50
CA ASP A 69 -35.03 22.53 -53.20
C ASP A 69 -35.96 22.41 -51.99
N ALA A 70 -36.22 23.64 -51.53
CA ALA A 70 -37.31 24.17 -50.68
C ALA A 70 -37.23 23.84 -49.18
N SER A 71 -36.94 24.81 -48.30
CA SER A 71 -37.88 25.85 -47.82
C SER A 71 -39.14 25.21 -47.21
N SER A 72 -39.65 25.55 -46.02
CA SER A 72 -39.53 26.74 -45.21
C SER A 72 -40.29 26.46 -43.91
N THR A 73 -39.91 27.17 -42.86
CA THR A 73 -40.79 27.69 -41.80
C THR A 73 -41.50 26.77 -40.77
N LYS A 74 -41.40 27.29 -39.54
CA LYS A 74 -42.44 27.43 -38.50
C LYS A 74 -42.48 26.38 -37.37
N ALA A 75 -41.88 26.82 -36.26
CA ALA A 75 -42.42 26.78 -34.88
C ALA A 75 -43.92 27.18 -34.82
N PRO A 76 -44.68 27.06 -33.70
CA PRO A 76 -44.18 27.05 -32.31
C PRO A 76 -45.00 26.22 -31.27
N ASP A 77 -44.49 26.29 -30.03
CA ASP A 77 -45.16 26.44 -28.72
C ASP A 77 -46.23 25.45 -28.20
N GLY A 78 -46.12 25.24 -26.88
CA GLY A 78 -47.16 24.70 -25.99
C GLY A 78 -46.59 23.61 -25.06
N HIS A 79 -46.11 23.90 -23.84
CA HIS A 79 -46.90 24.05 -22.59
C HIS A 79 -47.77 22.79 -22.34
N VAL A 80 -47.84 22.10 -21.19
CA VAL A 80 -47.32 22.21 -19.82
C VAL A 80 -47.86 20.99 -19.06
N SER A 81 -47.13 20.50 -18.04
CA SER A 81 -47.62 19.78 -16.81
C SER A 81 -48.48 18.50 -16.97
N LYS A 82 -48.59 17.56 -16.03
CA LYS A 82 -48.00 17.15 -14.74
C LYS A 82 -48.85 15.92 -14.32
N VAL A 83 -48.40 15.19 -13.29
CA VAL A 83 -49.15 14.23 -12.43
C VAL A 83 -49.16 12.78 -12.98
N GLU A 84 -48.32 11.88 -12.48
CA GLU A 84 -48.34 11.11 -11.20
C GLU A 84 -49.26 9.86 -11.19
N SER A 85 -48.60 8.76 -10.81
CA SER A 85 -49.07 7.65 -9.95
C SER A 85 -49.73 6.37 -10.51
N VAL A 86 -48.94 5.28 -10.39
CA VAL A 86 -49.18 4.09 -9.53
C VAL A 86 -50.18 3.01 -10.00
N THR A 87 -49.57 1.91 -10.50
CA THR A 87 -49.63 0.53 -9.96
C THR A 87 -50.73 -0.45 -10.41
N THR A 88 -50.26 -1.44 -11.22
CA THR A 88 -50.59 -2.88 -11.37
C THR A 88 -52.03 -3.38 -11.26
N THR A 89 -52.46 -4.11 -12.29
CA THR A 89 -52.54 -5.59 -12.34
C THR A 89 -53.09 -6.05 -13.70
N GLY A 90 -52.72 -7.25 -14.17
CA GLY A 90 -53.47 -7.98 -15.19
C GLY A 90 -52.71 -8.39 -16.44
N THR A 91 -52.22 -9.63 -16.42
CA THR A 91 -51.79 -10.46 -17.55
C THR A 91 -52.79 -10.45 -18.70
N THR A 92 -52.38 -10.10 -19.92
CA THR A 92 -52.83 -10.71 -21.20
C THR A 92 -51.92 -10.22 -22.33
N THR A 93 -51.23 -11.15 -23.00
CA THR A 93 -50.55 -10.94 -24.29
C THR A 93 -51.59 -10.74 -25.40
N PRO A 94 -51.40 -9.73 -26.26
CA PRO A 94 -51.60 -9.95 -27.68
C PRO A 94 -50.45 -9.42 -28.53
N ASP A 95 -50.10 -10.23 -29.53
CA ASP A 95 -49.24 -9.92 -30.66
C ASP A 95 -49.59 -8.60 -31.35
N LEU A 96 -48.54 -7.82 -31.68
CA LEU A 96 -48.37 -6.90 -32.84
C LEU A 96 -47.42 -5.74 -32.45
N PRO A 97 -46.73 -5.10 -33.41
CA PRO A 97 -45.87 -5.59 -34.47
C PRO A 97 -44.39 -5.29 -34.16
N ALA A 98 -43.46 -6.00 -34.79
CA ALA A 98 -42.03 -5.76 -34.67
C ALA A 98 -41.68 -4.31 -35.08
N CYS A 99 -41.53 -3.44 -34.08
CA CYS A 99 -41.01 -2.10 -34.25
C CYS A 99 -39.53 -2.22 -34.61
N SER A 100 -39.24 -2.23 -35.90
CA SER A 100 -37.89 -2.02 -36.42
C SER A 100 -37.50 -0.57 -36.18
N GLN A 101 -37.23 -0.23 -34.92
CA GLN A 101 -36.48 0.98 -34.59
C GLN A 101 -35.10 0.77 -35.17
N GLN A 102 -34.89 1.27 -36.39
CA GLN A 102 -33.57 1.61 -36.87
C GLN A 102 -32.91 2.43 -35.77
N VAL A 103 -31.99 1.78 -35.05
CA VAL A 103 -31.04 2.46 -34.17
C VAL A 103 -30.30 3.42 -35.07
N GLN A 104 -30.76 4.68 -35.11
CA GLN A 104 -30.06 5.74 -35.81
C GLN A 104 -28.67 5.80 -35.18
N THR A 105 -27.69 5.34 -35.94
CA THR A 105 -26.29 5.44 -35.56
C THR A 105 -25.94 6.92 -35.62
N TYR A 106 -26.17 7.62 -34.51
CA TYR A 106 -25.71 8.99 -34.33
C TYR A 106 -24.20 8.99 -34.50
N LYS A 107 -23.76 9.38 -35.69
CA LYS A 107 -22.33 9.60 -35.97
C LYS A 107 -21.89 10.68 -34.97
N PRO A 108 -20.93 10.39 -34.09
CA PRO A 108 -20.52 11.36 -33.07
C PRO A 108 -20.12 12.65 -33.78
N PRO A 109 -20.62 13.81 -33.31
CA PRO A 109 -20.34 15.09 -33.96
C PRO A 109 -18.82 15.25 -34.06
N ARG A 110 -18.32 15.25 -35.29
CA ARG A 110 -16.89 15.41 -35.56
C ARG A 110 -16.52 16.81 -35.08
N LEU A 111 -15.82 16.89 -33.94
CA LEU A 111 -15.25 18.14 -33.44
C LEU A 111 -14.42 18.75 -34.57
N ARG A 112 -14.85 19.93 -35.05
CA ARG A 112 -14.09 20.67 -36.06
C ARG A 112 -12.73 20.98 -35.46
N ARG A 113 -11.69 20.28 -35.94
CA ARG A 113 -10.28 20.56 -35.68
C ARG A 113 -10.11 22.09 -35.74
N ASN A 114 -9.65 22.69 -34.65
CA ASN A 114 -9.21 24.10 -34.55
C ASN A 114 -10.23 25.15 -34.04
N LYS A 115 -11.43 24.78 -33.59
CA LYS A 115 -12.26 25.70 -32.76
C LYS A 115 -12.27 25.22 -31.31
N ILE A 116 -11.59 25.95 -30.43
CA ILE A 116 -11.72 25.77 -28.98
C ILE A 116 -13.21 26.01 -28.65
N PRO A 117 -13.88 25.12 -27.91
CA PRO A 117 -15.25 25.33 -27.50
C PRO A 117 -15.38 26.70 -26.82
N THR A 118 -16.25 27.57 -27.35
CA THR A 118 -16.44 28.93 -26.82
C THR A 118 -17.02 28.90 -25.41
N LYS A 119 -17.74 27.81 -25.06
CA LYS A 119 -18.14 27.48 -23.71
C LYS A 119 -17.15 26.45 -23.16
N GLY A 120 -16.44 26.81 -22.10
CA GLY A 120 -15.61 25.85 -21.37
C GLY A 120 -16.42 24.67 -20.85
N VAL A 121 -15.74 23.60 -20.45
CA VAL A 121 -16.37 22.49 -19.72
C VAL A 121 -16.81 23.02 -18.36
N ASP A 122 -18.05 22.74 -17.99
CA ASP A 122 -18.64 23.17 -16.73
C ASP A 122 -17.89 22.59 -15.52
N LEU A 123 -17.90 23.31 -14.39
CA LEU A 123 -17.23 22.89 -13.17
C LEU A 123 -17.82 21.58 -12.62
N ASP A 124 -19.13 21.37 -12.79
CA ASP A 124 -19.79 20.12 -12.39
C ASP A 124 -19.30 18.93 -13.21
N CYS A 125 -19.07 19.13 -14.51
CA CYS A 125 -18.46 18.11 -15.36
C CYS A 125 -17.03 17.77 -14.88
N TRP A 126 -16.23 18.77 -14.51
CA TRP A 126 -14.91 18.52 -13.93
C TRP A 126 -15.01 17.78 -12.59
N PHE A 127 -15.96 18.12 -11.74
CA PHE A 127 -16.19 17.42 -10.48
C PHE A 127 -16.49 15.94 -10.73
N ILE A 128 -17.42 15.64 -11.63
CA ILE A 128 -17.79 14.26 -11.99
C ILE A 128 -16.58 13.51 -12.53
N ILE A 129 -15.88 14.08 -13.52
CA ILE A 129 -14.71 13.42 -14.14
C ILE A 129 -13.63 13.12 -13.09
N LEU A 130 -13.31 14.11 -12.26
CA LEU A 130 -12.24 13.96 -11.26
C LEU A 130 -12.65 13.08 -10.08
N SER A 131 -13.95 12.88 -9.84
CA SER A 131 -14.43 11.94 -8.81
C SER A 131 -14.08 10.49 -9.10
N PHE A 132 -13.88 10.14 -10.38
CA PHE A 132 -13.42 8.82 -10.83
C PHE A 132 -11.89 8.71 -10.96
N SER A 133 -11.14 9.75 -10.59
CA SER A 133 -9.68 9.71 -10.63
C SER A 133 -9.12 9.15 -9.32
N GLU A 134 -7.98 8.46 -9.35
CA GLU A 134 -7.31 8.03 -8.13
C GLU A 134 -6.76 9.24 -7.33
N PRO A 135 -6.75 9.19 -5.98
CA PRO A 135 -6.23 10.32 -5.19
C PRO A 135 -4.78 10.69 -5.53
N ALA A 136 -3.94 9.71 -5.90
CA ALA A 136 -2.58 9.95 -6.36
C ALA A 136 -2.51 10.80 -7.63
N GLN A 137 -3.43 10.58 -8.57
CA GLN A 137 -3.53 11.37 -9.80
C GLN A 137 -4.00 12.79 -9.50
N LEU A 138 -4.97 12.95 -8.58
CA LEU A 138 -5.43 14.27 -8.15
C LEU A 138 -4.30 15.09 -7.53
N LEU A 139 -3.41 14.47 -6.74
CA LEU A 139 -2.23 15.17 -6.20
C LEU A 139 -1.27 15.66 -7.30
N LEU A 140 -1.03 14.83 -8.32
CA LEU A 140 -0.21 15.23 -9.46
C LEU A 140 -0.84 16.41 -10.22
N MET A 141 -2.14 16.34 -10.48
CA MET A 141 -2.88 17.41 -11.15
C MET A 141 -2.87 18.70 -10.33
N ARG A 142 -3.08 18.62 -9.01
CA ARG A 142 -3.03 19.76 -8.08
C ARG A 142 -1.69 20.51 -8.15
N ARG A 143 -0.58 19.80 -8.38
CA ARG A 143 0.76 20.39 -8.41
C ARG A 143 1.17 20.89 -9.78
N GLY A 144 0.78 20.16 -10.82
CA GLY A 144 1.19 20.45 -12.19
C GLY A 144 0.30 21.44 -12.92
N ILE A 145 -0.96 21.62 -12.49
CA ILE A 145 -1.97 22.38 -13.22
C ILE A 145 -2.60 23.45 -12.30
N PRO A 146 -2.32 24.75 -12.50
CA PRO A 146 -2.83 25.82 -11.63
C PRO A 146 -4.35 25.88 -11.50
N SER A 147 -5.10 25.58 -12.57
CA SER A 147 -6.57 25.53 -12.49
C SER A 147 -7.06 24.39 -11.60
N CYS A 148 -6.42 23.21 -11.68
CA CYS A 148 -6.71 22.10 -10.79
C CYS A 148 -6.32 22.39 -9.35
N TYR A 149 -5.28 23.18 -9.09
CA TYR A 149 -4.91 23.58 -7.72
C TYR A 149 -6.09 24.25 -7.00
N HIS A 150 -6.65 25.29 -7.61
CA HIS A 150 -7.77 26.04 -7.02
C HIS A 150 -9.02 25.17 -6.94
N PHE A 151 -9.37 24.48 -8.03
CA PHE A 151 -10.52 23.59 -8.05
C PHE A 151 -10.49 22.52 -6.95
N LEU A 152 -9.34 21.84 -6.76
CA LEU A 152 -9.17 20.79 -5.76
C LEU A 152 -9.02 21.31 -4.33
N ARG A 153 -8.66 22.58 -4.15
CA ARG A 153 -8.65 23.25 -2.84
C ARG A 153 -10.07 23.60 -2.42
N ASP A 154 -10.86 24.12 -3.35
CA ASP A 154 -12.18 24.68 -3.06
C ASP A 154 -13.27 23.58 -3.02
N ASN A 155 -12.97 22.37 -3.50
CA ASN A 155 -13.88 21.21 -3.50
C ASN A 155 -13.33 20.03 -2.66
N PRO A 156 -13.36 20.10 -1.32
CA PRO A 156 -12.79 19.06 -0.46
C PRO A 156 -13.52 17.71 -0.55
N THR A 157 -14.82 17.71 -0.84
CA THR A 157 -15.65 16.50 -1.00
C THR A 157 -15.21 15.61 -2.16
N LEU A 158 -14.55 16.18 -3.16
CA LEU A 158 -14.01 15.44 -4.30
C LEU A 158 -12.97 14.40 -3.87
N TRP A 159 -12.13 14.73 -2.87
CA TRP A 159 -11.13 13.80 -2.34
C TRP A 159 -11.79 12.57 -1.71
N LYS A 160 -12.91 12.77 -1.00
CA LYS A 160 -13.73 11.68 -0.45
C LYS A 160 -14.29 10.80 -1.57
N HIS A 161 -14.86 11.40 -2.62
CA HIS A 161 -15.42 10.64 -3.75
C HIS A 161 -14.33 9.83 -4.47
N SER A 162 -13.19 10.46 -4.75
CA SER A 162 -12.02 9.83 -5.35
C SER A 162 -11.49 8.65 -4.51
N ARG A 163 -11.41 8.82 -3.18
CA ARG A 163 -11.04 7.76 -2.25
C ARG A 163 -12.01 6.58 -2.29
N MET A 164 -13.31 6.87 -2.21
CA MET A 164 -14.37 5.86 -2.25
C MET A 164 -14.40 5.11 -3.58
N PHE A 165 -14.16 5.80 -4.71
CA PHE A 165 -14.07 5.16 -6.01
C PHE A 165 -12.85 4.22 -6.09
N ALA A 166 -11.67 4.66 -5.65
CA ALA A 166 -10.44 3.89 -5.78
C ALA A 166 -10.34 2.70 -4.80
N TYR A 167 -10.88 2.84 -3.58
CA TYR A 167 -10.66 1.86 -2.50
C TYR A 167 -11.94 1.29 -1.88
N GLY A 168 -13.11 1.84 -2.20
CA GLY A 168 -14.37 1.47 -1.57
C GLY A 168 -14.35 1.70 -0.06
N THR A 169 -15.03 0.81 0.67
CA THR A 169 -15.10 0.81 2.14
C THR A 169 -13.92 0.10 2.81
N ASN A 170 -13.00 -0.48 2.03
CA ASN A 170 -11.89 -1.26 2.57
C ASN A 170 -10.79 -0.38 3.18
N LEU A 171 -10.63 0.85 2.67
CA LEU A 171 -9.68 1.81 3.23
C LEU A 171 -10.32 2.53 4.43
N PRO A 172 -9.68 2.53 5.61
CA PRO A 172 -10.15 3.29 6.77
C PRO A 172 -10.43 4.76 6.45
N GLU A 173 -11.50 5.28 7.04
CA GLU A 173 -11.82 6.71 6.95
C GLU A 173 -10.76 7.54 7.67
N PRO A 174 -10.46 8.77 7.17
CA PRO A 174 -9.49 9.63 7.84
C PRO A 174 -9.95 9.96 9.27
N PRO A 175 -9.02 10.03 10.24
CA PRO A 175 -9.34 10.51 11.57
C PRO A 175 -9.74 12.00 11.52
N SER A 176 -10.47 12.46 12.53
CA SER A 176 -10.96 13.85 12.63
C SER A 176 -9.86 14.92 12.52
N GLU A 177 -8.62 14.59 12.90
CA GLU A 177 -7.44 15.45 12.78
C GLU A 177 -6.94 15.66 11.34
N LEU A 178 -7.42 14.87 10.37
CA LEU A 178 -6.97 14.92 8.98
C LEU A 178 -8.11 15.25 8.02
N THR A 179 -7.88 16.27 7.20
CA THR A 179 -8.70 16.50 6.01
C THR A 179 -8.47 15.39 4.97
N GLU A 180 -9.47 15.13 4.12
CA GLU A 180 -9.37 14.14 3.03
C GLU A 180 -8.15 14.41 2.11
N TYR A 181 -7.82 15.68 1.86
CA TYR A 181 -6.62 16.05 1.11
C TYR A 181 -5.34 15.68 1.86
N GLN A 182 -5.21 16.02 3.15
CA GLN A 182 -4.02 15.68 3.93
C GLN A 182 -3.86 14.17 4.05
N TYR A 183 -4.97 13.43 4.14
CA TYR A 183 -4.95 11.98 4.17
C TYR A 183 -4.47 11.40 2.83
N ALA A 184 -4.98 11.90 1.70
CA ALA A 184 -4.49 11.53 0.38
C ALA A 184 -3.00 11.85 0.20
N ASP A 185 -2.55 13.05 0.60
CA ASP A 185 -1.14 13.47 0.57
C ASP A 185 -0.28 12.55 1.45
N LEU A 186 -0.71 12.25 2.67
CA LEU A 186 -0.02 11.37 3.61
C LEU A 186 0.07 9.92 3.13
N ARG A 187 -0.88 9.45 2.30
CA ARG A 187 -0.86 8.10 1.74
C ARG A 187 -0.10 8.00 0.42
N HIS A 188 -0.35 8.89 -0.52
CA HIS A 188 0.06 8.74 -1.92
C HIS A 188 1.31 9.53 -2.30
N ASP A 189 1.59 10.63 -1.61
CA ASP A 189 2.74 11.46 -1.93
C ASP A 189 4.10 10.81 -1.64
N HIS A 190 5.19 11.48 -2.03
CA HIS A 190 6.56 11.13 -1.76
C HIS A 190 7.31 12.31 -1.16
N GLY A 191 8.15 12.03 -0.19
CA GLY A 191 9.01 13.03 0.43
C GLY A 191 8.86 13.08 1.94
N CYS A 192 9.96 13.30 2.65
CA CYS A 192 9.91 13.47 4.08
C CYS A 192 9.19 14.80 4.41
N MET A 193 8.15 14.78 5.23
CA MET A 193 7.41 15.98 5.61
C MET A 193 8.27 17.00 6.36
N SER A 194 9.34 16.56 7.03
CA SER A 194 10.28 17.41 7.76
C SER A 194 11.40 17.95 6.86
N CYS A 195 12.30 17.09 6.37
CA CYS A 195 13.49 17.53 5.63
C CYS A 195 13.32 17.52 4.09
N LYS A 196 12.13 17.17 3.59
CA LYS A 196 11.82 17.06 2.15
C LYS A 196 12.71 16.06 1.38
N ALA A 197 13.40 15.15 2.08
CA ALA A 197 14.18 14.09 1.45
C ALA A 197 13.33 13.32 0.42
N PRO A 198 13.79 13.21 -0.84
CA PRO A 198 13.01 12.62 -1.92
C PRO A 198 12.79 11.13 -1.69
N ASN A 199 11.83 10.54 -2.39
CA ASN A 199 11.55 9.09 -2.39
C ASN A 199 11.19 8.49 -1.01
N THR A 200 10.98 9.31 0.02
CA THR A 200 10.42 8.82 1.28
C THR A 200 8.97 8.42 1.05
N ARG A 201 8.64 7.14 1.23
CA ARG A 201 7.28 6.61 1.03
C ARG A 201 6.63 6.08 2.31
N LYS A 202 7.44 5.64 3.29
CA LYS A 202 6.91 5.05 4.54
C LYS A 202 6.16 6.11 5.34
N THR A 203 4.89 5.82 5.61
CA THR A 203 4.04 6.61 6.49
C THR A 203 4.04 5.95 7.86
N TYR A 204 4.21 6.75 8.91
CA TYR A 204 4.13 6.31 10.30
C TYR A 204 2.76 6.71 10.82
N TRP A 205 1.78 5.81 10.69
CA TRP A 205 0.37 6.10 10.99
C TRP A 205 0.14 6.50 12.44
N ALA A 206 0.92 5.96 13.40
CA ALA A 206 0.93 6.41 14.79
C ALA A 206 1.10 7.94 14.92
N PHE A 207 1.97 8.52 14.08
CA PHE A 207 2.31 9.94 14.11
C PHE A 207 1.60 10.76 13.05
N LEU A 208 0.85 10.12 12.14
CA LEU A 208 0.25 10.74 10.95
C LEU A 208 1.29 11.55 10.15
N ARG A 209 2.50 10.99 9.97
CA ARG A 209 3.61 11.65 9.28
C ARG A 209 4.36 10.71 8.35
N ARG A 210 4.86 11.27 7.25
CA ARG A 210 5.81 10.61 6.35
C ARG A 210 7.20 11.14 6.61
N TRP A 211 8.09 10.32 7.18
CA TRP A 211 9.45 10.74 7.52
C TRP A 211 10.51 9.80 6.96
N CYS A 212 11.71 10.32 6.71
CA CYS A 212 12.86 9.46 6.52
C CYS A 212 13.31 8.89 7.87
N LYS A 213 14.09 7.80 7.86
CA LYS A 213 14.58 7.15 9.09
C LYS A 213 15.26 8.13 10.05
N ASN A 214 16.11 9.01 9.52
CA ASN A 214 16.81 10.02 10.32
C ASN A 214 15.83 11.01 11.00
N CYS A 215 14.86 11.55 10.26
CA CYS A 215 13.87 12.46 10.83
C CYS A 215 12.98 11.79 11.88
N LEU A 216 12.59 10.54 11.66
CA LEU A 216 11.84 9.77 12.67
C LEU A 216 12.68 9.66 13.94
N GLN A 217 13.90 9.13 13.85
CA GLN A 217 14.78 8.90 15.00
C GLN A 217 15.09 10.19 15.77
N ASN A 218 15.31 11.31 15.08
CA ASN A 218 15.61 12.60 15.73
C ASN A 218 14.39 13.20 16.42
N LYS A 219 13.19 13.01 15.87
CA LYS A 219 11.95 13.58 16.40
C LYS A 219 11.29 12.73 17.47
N THR A 220 11.62 11.45 17.52
CA THR A 220 11.11 10.54 18.55
C THR A 220 12.04 10.44 19.76
N ILE A 221 11.48 10.10 20.90
CA ILE A 221 12.18 9.77 22.13
C ILE A 221 11.60 8.47 22.71
N ARG A 222 12.44 7.62 23.30
CA ARG A 222 12.00 6.35 23.91
C ARG A 222 11.33 6.64 25.24
N GLU A 223 10.39 5.80 25.64
CA GLU A 223 9.63 5.94 26.88
C GLU A 223 10.51 6.20 28.11
N ASN A 224 11.54 5.38 28.35
CA ASN A 224 12.46 5.58 29.48
C ASN A 224 13.17 6.95 29.44
N ASP A 225 13.52 7.43 28.26
CA ASP A 225 14.18 8.73 28.07
C ASP A 225 13.16 9.88 28.12
N ALA A 226 11.88 9.60 27.87
CA ALA A 226 10.78 10.56 27.89
C ALA A 226 10.26 10.85 29.30
N MET A 227 10.29 9.87 30.21
CA MET A 227 9.78 10.04 31.58
C MET A 227 10.31 11.29 32.30
N PRO A 228 11.63 11.62 32.24
CA PRO A 228 12.15 12.83 32.88
C PRO A 228 11.59 14.15 32.31
N HIS A 229 11.04 14.14 31.09
CA HIS A 229 10.44 15.31 30.44
C HIS A 229 8.98 15.53 30.85
N PHE A 230 8.32 14.54 31.47
CA PHE A 230 6.98 14.71 32.03
C PHE A 230 7.05 15.33 33.43
N ARG A 231 7.57 16.56 33.50
CA ARG A 231 7.64 17.33 34.74
C ARG A 231 7.09 18.72 34.54
N SER A 232 6.25 19.17 35.47
CA SER A 232 5.80 20.57 35.52
C SER A 232 6.97 21.50 35.88
N ALA A 233 6.80 22.80 35.67
CA ALA A 233 7.74 23.83 36.12
C ALA A 233 8.05 23.73 37.64
N ASP A 234 7.08 23.27 38.44
CA ASP A 234 7.22 23.07 39.90
C ASP A 234 7.90 21.74 40.26
N GLY A 235 8.25 20.91 39.28
CA GLY A 235 8.85 19.59 39.47
C GLY A 235 7.86 18.44 39.72
N GLU A 236 6.55 18.71 39.68
CA GLU A 236 5.49 17.71 39.77
C GLU A 236 5.63 16.63 38.69
N ASP A 237 5.41 15.37 39.06
CA ASP A 237 5.45 14.24 38.13
C ASP A 237 4.17 14.18 37.29
N LEU A 238 4.32 14.41 35.98
CA LEU A 238 3.23 14.39 35.00
C LEU A 238 3.25 13.13 34.15
N SER A 239 3.90 12.06 34.61
CA SER A 239 4.06 10.83 33.84
C SER A 239 2.73 10.27 33.33
N PHE A 240 1.60 10.48 34.02
CA PHE A 240 0.28 10.03 33.57
C PHE A 240 -0.14 10.61 32.19
N LEU A 241 0.42 11.75 31.78
CA LEU A 241 0.14 12.38 30.49
C LEU A 241 0.63 11.57 29.28
N HIS A 242 1.48 10.55 29.46
CA HIS A 242 1.89 9.68 28.34
C HIS A 242 0.70 9.00 27.66
N LYS A 243 -0.43 8.81 28.36
CA LYS A 243 -1.67 8.24 27.81
C LYS A 243 -2.40 9.19 26.86
N CYS A 244 -2.12 10.49 26.95
CA CYS A 244 -2.64 11.52 26.04
C CYS A 244 -1.77 11.68 24.78
N LEU A 245 -0.75 10.84 24.58
CA LEU A 245 0.17 10.94 23.46
C LEU A 245 0.07 9.74 22.50
N PRO A 246 0.07 9.97 21.17
CA PRO A 246 0.27 8.90 20.21
C PRO A 246 1.64 8.25 20.40
N SER A 247 1.70 6.93 20.31
CA SER A 247 2.93 6.17 20.50
C SER A 247 3.22 5.22 19.34
N GLY A 248 4.51 5.00 19.10
CA GLY A 248 5.02 4.04 18.14
C GLY A 248 5.89 2.99 18.82
N ILE A 249 6.27 1.96 18.07
CA ILE A 249 7.13 0.88 18.56
C ILE A 249 8.40 0.80 17.72
N PHE A 250 9.55 0.78 18.39
CA PHE A 250 10.84 0.42 17.82
C PHE A 250 11.28 -0.99 18.28
N ASP A 251 11.94 -1.73 17.38
CA ASP A 251 12.70 -2.93 17.75
C ASP A 251 14.04 -2.57 18.45
N SER A 252 14.77 -3.60 18.88
CA SER A 252 16.10 -3.46 19.50
C SER A 252 17.16 -2.83 18.57
N TRP A 253 16.95 -2.87 17.25
CA TRP A 253 17.82 -2.27 16.24
C TRP A 253 17.40 -0.84 15.84
N GLY A 254 16.38 -0.28 16.50
CA GLY A 254 15.88 1.07 16.24
C GLY A 254 15.12 1.21 14.92
N ASN A 255 14.52 0.13 14.42
CA ASN A 255 13.56 0.17 13.31
C ASN A 255 12.14 0.28 13.86
N PHE A 256 11.32 1.11 13.22
CA PHE A 256 9.90 1.22 13.52
C PHE A 256 9.15 -0.02 13.02
N VAL A 257 8.49 -0.71 13.95
CA VAL A 257 7.76 -1.95 13.69
C VAL A 257 6.25 -1.81 13.74
N GLY A 258 5.71 -0.72 14.32
CA GLY A 258 4.27 -0.48 14.29
C GLY A 258 3.79 0.56 15.29
N VAL A 259 2.47 0.63 15.43
CA VAL A 259 1.76 1.47 16.40
C VAL A 259 1.91 0.93 17.82
N GLY A 260 2.15 1.82 18.79
CA GLY A 260 2.35 1.49 20.21
C GLY A 260 1.08 1.60 21.07
N PRO A 261 1.20 1.33 22.39
CA PRO A 261 2.44 1.05 23.12
C PRO A 261 2.98 -0.37 22.92
N ALA A 262 4.24 -0.60 23.29
CA ALA A 262 4.84 -1.93 23.25
C ALA A 262 4.31 -2.83 24.37
N THR A 263 3.99 -4.09 24.06
CA THR A 263 3.52 -5.09 25.04
C THR A 263 4.63 -6.01 25.55
N THR A 264 5.80 -6.01 24.90
CA THR A 264 6.92 -6.91 25.24
C THR A 264 8.20 -6.13 25.49
N HIS A 265 9.05 -6.62 26.40
CA HIS A 265 10.29 -5.93 26.78
C HIS A 265 11.32 -5.78 25.64
N ALA A 266 11.25 -6.64 24.63
CA ALA A 266 12.12 -6.57 23.43
C ALA A 266 11.81 -5.35 22.56
N LEU A 267 10.59 -4.84 22.67
CA LEU A 267 10.08 -3.69 21.93
C LEU A 267 10.11 -2.44 22.81
N LYS A 268 10.31 -1.28 22.19
CA LYS A 268 10.43 0.01 22.89
C LYS A 268 9.35 0.96 22.41
N THR A 269 8.53 1.46 23.34
CA THR A 269 7.57 2.54 23.08
C THR A 269 8.34 3.83 22.80
N VAL A 270 7.89 4.59 21.80
CA VAL A 270 8.45 5.89 21.44
C VAL A 270 7.34 6.94 21.27
N TYR A 271 7.64 8.18 21.64
CA TYR A 271 6.77 9.34 21.54
C TYR A 271 7.42 10.44 20.70
N LEU A 272 6.64 11.40 20.20
CA LEU A 272 7.20 12.60 19.61
C LEU A 272 7.66 13.56 20.71
N ARG A 273 8.88 14.07 20.59
CA ARG A 273 9.42 15.07 21.53
C ARG A 273 8.52 16.30 21.61
N SER A 274 8.09 16.80 20.45
CA SER A 274 7.20 17.95 20.36
C SER A 274 5.87 17.74 21.09
N ASP A 275 5.34 16.51 21.08
CA ASP A 275 4.03 16.26 21.67
C ASP A 275 4.12 16.19 23.19
N ILE A 276 5.25 15.72 23.73
CA ILE A 276 5.57 15.80 25.17
C ILE A 276 5.66 17.26 25.60
N ASP A 277 6.47 18.06 24.89
CA ASP A 277 6.65 19.48 25.21
C ASP A 277 5.31 20.22 25.17
N ASN A 278 4.48 19.91 24.16
CA ASN A 278 3.16 20.53 23.99
C ASN A 278 2.18 20.15 25.10
N ILE A 279 2.09 18.86 25.49
CA ILE A 279 1.12 18.42 26.49
C ILE A 279 1.49 18.91 27.89
N VAL A 280 2.78 18.97 28.22
CA VAL A 280 3.28 19.55 29.48
C VAL A 280 2.97 21.04 29.52
N ALA A 281 3.28 21.79 28.46
CA ALA A 281 2.97 23.22 28.39
C ALA A 281 1.46 23.52 28.40
N GLU A 282 0.63 22.60 27.90
CA GLU A 282 -0.83 22.71 27.99
C GLU A 282 -1.34 22.45 29.42
N TYR A 283 -0.80 21.43 30.09
CA TYR A 283 -1.08 21.17 31.51
C TYR A 283 -0.69 22.35 32.40
N ASP A 284 0.52 22.91 32.24
CA ASP A 284 0.99 24.03 33.05
C ASP A 284 0.11 25.27 32.85
N ARG A 285 -0.34 25.53 31.61
CA ARG A 285 -1.29 26.61 31.32
C ARG A 285 -2.65 26.38 31.97
N LEU A 286 -3.16 25.15 31.93
CA LEU A 286 -4.43 24.79 32.57
C LEU A 286 -4.33 24.98 34.09
N LYS A 287 -3.24 24.53 34.69
CA LYS A 287 -2.97 24.66 36.12
C LYS A 287 -2.83 26.13 36.55
N ALA A 288 -2.15 26.95 35.76
CA ALA A 288 -2.00 28.38 36.02
C ALA A 288 -3.33 29.16 35.93
N GLN A 289 -4.29 28.67 35.13
CA GLN A 289 -5.62 29.28 35.01
C GLN A 289 -6.59 28.83 36.11
N SER A 290 -6.38 27.62 36.65
CA SER A 290 -7.22 27.10 37.72
C SER A 290 -6.92 27.85 39.02
N SER A 291 -7.92 28.59 39.51
CA SER A 291 -7.80 29.39 40.74
C SER A 291 -8.29 28.66 41.98
N ASP A 292 -9.06 27.57 41.81
CA ASP A 292 -9.71 26.84 42.90
C ASP A 292 -9.17 25.39 43.00
N PRO A 293 -8.42 25.07 44.08
CA PRO A 293 -7.93 23.72 44.33
C PRO A 293 -9.05 22.66 44.43
N THR A 294 -10.27 23.04 44.78
CA THR A 294 -11.39 22.10 44.97
C THR A 294 -12.01 21.65 43.64
N THR A 295 -11.95 22.47 42.59
CA THR A 295 -12.43 22.12 41.24
C THR A 295 -11.35 21.55 40.34
N TRP A 296 -10.07 21.76 40.68
CA TRP A 296 -8.92 21.34 39.87
C TRP A 296 -8.97 19.90 39.39
N VAL A 297 -9.32 18.94 40.27
CA VAL A 297 -9.36 17.51 39.90
C VAL A 297 -10.42 17.24 38.83
N ALA A 298 -11.59 17.88 38.93
CA ALA A 298 -12.66 17.74 37.95
C ALA A 298 -12.30 18.41 36.61
N GLU A 299 -11.69 19.59 36.66
CA GLU A 299 -11.19 20.31 35.48
C GLU A 299 -10.10 19.51 34.75
N LEU A 300 -9.12 19.00 35.50
CA LEU A 300 -8.06 18.15 34.96
C LEU A 300 -8.63 16.90 34.29
N HIS A 301 -9.60 16.24 34.93
CA HIS A 301 -10.25 15.07 34.36
C HIS A 301 -11.02 15.40 33.07
N ALA A 302 -11.77 16.51 33.06
CA ALA A 302 -12.53 16.97 31.90
C ALA A 302 -11.62 17.34 30.72
N TRP A 303 -10.42 17.84 30.98
CA TRP A 303 -9.40 18.11 29.94
C TRP A 303 -8.66 16.84 29.49
N TYR A 304 -8.36 15.94 30.42
CA TYR A 304 -7.56 14.74 30.19
C TYR A 304 -8.31 13.66 29.40
N GLN A 305 -9.57 13.35 29.76
CA GLN A 305 -10.31 12.23 29.17
C GLN A 305 -10.49 12.36 27.65
N PRO A 306 -10.93 13.51 27.09
CA PRO A 306 -11.09 13.65 25.65
C PRO A 306 -9.78 13.44 24.87
N LYS A 307 -8.63 13.77 25.46
CA LYS A 307 -7.32 13.55 24.83
C LYS A 307 -6.94 12.07 24.80
N VAL A 308 -7.22 11.34 25.87
CA VAL A 308 -7.02 9.88 25.90
C VAL A 308 -7.90 9.21 24.84
N GLU A 309 -9.18 9.57 24.80
CA GLU A 309 -10.12 9.05 23.80
C GLU A 309 -9.65 9.33 22.36
N LEU A 310 -9.21 10.55 22.08
CA LEU A 310 -8.66 10.93 20.77
C LEU A 310 -7.43 10.08 20.40
N VAL A 311 -6.51 9.84 21.35
CA VAL A 311 -5.33 9.01 21.12
C VAL A 311 -5.71 7.54 20.88
N GLU A 312 -6.69 7.01 21.59
CA GLU A 312 -7.19 5.65 21.37
C GLU A 312 -7.88 5.52 20.00
N GLU A 313 -8.70 6.50 19.58
CA GLU A 313 -9.28 6.54 18.24
C GLU A 313 -8.18 6.54 17.16
N ARG A 314 -7.17 7.39 17.34
CA ARG A 314 -6.02 7.47 16.44
C ARG A 314 -5.21 6.17 16.40
N ARG A 315 -5.03 5.51 17.55
CA ARG A 315 -4.37 4.21 17.64
C ARG A 315 -5.15 3.15 16.86
N ALA A 316 -6.47 3.08 17.06
CA ALA A 316 -7.34 2.16 16.36
C ALA A 316 -7.31 2.40 14.85
N PHE A 317 -7.38 3.66 14.41
CA PHE A 317 -7.21 4.04 13.00
C PHE A 317 -5.86 3.57 12.45
N ALA A 318 -4.76 3.85 13.16
CA ALA A 318 -3.42 3.50 12.71
C ALA A 318 -3.23 1.98 12.59
N HIS A 319 -3.76 1.18 13.52
CA HIS A 319 -3.77 -0.28 13.40
C HIS A 319 -4.57 -0.77 12.20
N LYS A 320 -5.77 -0.22 11.97
CA LYS A 320 -6.58 -0.56 10.79
C LYS A 320 -5.81 -0.25 9.49
N MET A 321 -5.11 0.89 9.45
CA MET A 321 -4.28 1.28 8.30
C MET A 321 -3.10 0.34 8.08
N GLU A 322 -2.34 0.01 9.11
CA GLU A 322 -1.21 -0.92 8.99
C GLU A 322 -1.68 -2.31 8.55
N SER A 323 -2.79 -2.80 9.10
CA SER A 323 -3.41 -4.08 8.71
C SER A 323 -3.86 -4.07 7.25
N TRP A 324 -4.50 -2.98 6.79
CA TRP A 324 -4.92 -2.84 5.40
C TRP A 324 -3.72 -2.80 4.44
N GLU A 325 -2.66 -2.06 4.78
CA GLU A 325 -1.43 -2.01 3.96
C GLU A 325 -0.69 -3.36 3.91
N GLU A 326 -0.64 -4.08 5.02
CA GLU A 326 -0.08 -5.43 5.08
C GLU A 326 -0.92 -6.41 4.25
N SER A 327 -2.24 -6.35 4.36
CA SER A 327 -3.17 -7.18 3.58
C SER A 327 -2.95 -6.97 2.07
N LEU A 328 -2.79 -5.72 1.63
CA LEU A 328 -2.48 -5.40 0.23
C LEU A 328 -1.10 -5.94 -0.20
N ARG A 329 -0.09 -5.84 0.68
CA ARG A 329 1.25 -6.35 0.39
C ARG A 329 1.26 -7.86 0.26
N THR A 330 0.58 -8.54 1.17
CA THR A 330 0.42 -9.99 1.18
C THR A 330 -0.36 -10.46 -0.05
N SER A 331 -1.50 -9.82 -0.36
CA SER A 331 -2.29 -10.12 -1.56
C SER A 331 -1.47 -10.02 -2.86
N ARG A 332 -0.66 -8.94 -3.02
CA ARG A 332 0.25 -8.79 -4.16
C ARG A 332 1.32 -9.88 -4.21
N THR A 333 1.86 -10.25 -3.05
CA THR A 333 2.88 -11.31 -2.95
C THR A 333 2.30 -12.66 -3.34
N ASN A 334 1.08 -12.96 -2.89
CA ASN A 334 0.34 -14.17 -3.24
C ASN A 334 0.02 -14.19 -4.74
N ASP A 335 -0.52 -13.10 -5.30
CA ASP A 335 -0.78 -12.96 -6.74
C ASP A 335 0.51 -13.18 -7.58
N TYR A 336 1.65 -12.69 -7.10
CA TYR A 336 2.93 -12.94 -7.76
C TYR A 336 3.36 -14.41 -7.67
N SER A 337 3.15 -15.06 -6.53
CA SER A 337 3.41 -16.49 -6.35
C SER A 337 2.52 -17.33 -7.27
N ASP A 338 1.23 -17.04 -7.30
CA ASP A 338 0.24 -17.74 -8.12
C ASP A 338 0.55 -17.58 -9.62
N LYS A 339 0.91 -16.37 -10.06
CA LYS A 339 1.34 -16.13 -11.45
C LYS A 339 2.60 -16.91 -11.80
N LYS A 340 3.58 -17.00 -10.90
CA LYS A 340 4.79 -17.81 -11.12
C LYS A 340 4.47 -19.30 -11.19
N LYS A 341 3.61 -19.80 -10.31
CA LYS A 341 3.15 -21.20 -10.28
C LYS A 341 2.40 -21.55 -11.57
N ALA A 342 1.38 -20.78 -11.94
CA ALA A 342 0.63 -20.97 -13.18
C ALA A 342 1.52 -20.94 -14.42
N ARG A 343 2.54 -20.06 -14.42
CA ARG A 343 3.53 -19.97 -15.49
C ARG A 343 4.44 -21.20 -15.55
N LYS A 344 4.87 -21.73 -14.40
CA LYS A 344 5.63 -22.98 -14.30
C LYS A 344 4.82 -24.14 -14.90
N GLU A 345 3.60 -24.32 -14.43
CA GLU A 345 2.69 -25.38 -14.88
C GLU A 345 2.41 -25.30 -16.39
N TYR A 346 2.10 -24.10 -16.90
CA TYR A 346 1.86 -23.89 -18.32
C TYR A 346 3.06 -24.25 -19.20
N PHE A 347 4.27 -23.86 -18.80
CA PHE A 347 5.47 -24.21 -19.58
C PHE A 347 5.83 -25.68 -19.49
N GLN A 348 5.60 -26.33 -18.34
CA GLN A 348 5.80 -27.78 -18.21
C GLN A 348 4.82 -28.57 -19.08
N ASP A 349 3.55 -28.18 -19.09
CA ASP A 349 2.52 -28.78 -19.95
C ASP A 349 2.78 -28.53 -21.44
N ALA A 350 3.26 -27.34 -21.80
CA ALA A 350 3.62 -27.04 -23.19
C ALA A 350 4.87 -27.80 -23.65
N ALA A 351 5.84 -28.01 -22.76
CA ALA A 351 7.09 -28.73 -23.03
C ALA A 351 6.90 -30.25 -23.13
N SER A 352 5.98 -30.82 -22.35
CA SER A 352 5.65 -32.25 -22.42
C SER A 352 4.97 -32.64 -23.74
N LYS A 353 4.37 -31.67 -24.43
CA LYS A 353 3.73 -31.82 -25.75
C LYS A 353 4.68 -31.65 -26.94
N LEU A 354 5.96 -31.35 -26.70
CA LEU A 354 6.96 -31.27 -27.76
C LEU A 354 7.40 -32.65 -28.23
N GLU A 355 8.00 -32.72 -29.41
CA GLU A 355 8.57 -33.94 -29.97
C GLU A 355 10.06 -33.68 -30.31
N PRO A 356 11.00 -34.29 -29.57
CA PRO A 356 10.81 -35.15 -28.39
C PRO A 356 10.31 -34.37 -27.15
N PRO A 357 9.55 -35.02 -26.25
CA PRO A 357 9.12 -34.38 -25.00
C PRO A 357 10.31 -33.92 -24.15
N ILE A 358 10.17 -32.76 -23.52
CA ILE A 358 11.17 -32.22 -22.59
C ILE A 358 10.66 -32.48 -21.17
N THR A 359 11.44 -33.18 -20.36
CA THR A 359 11.09 -33.52 -18.99
C THR A 359 11.30 -32.34 -18.04
N VAL A 360 10.59 -32.33 -16.91
CA VAL A 360 10.73 -31.28 -15.90
C VAL A 360 12.16 -31.17 -15.37
N LYS A 361 12.86 -32.29 -15.17
CA LYS A 361 14.25 -32.30 -14.71
C LYS A 361 15.18 -31.58 -15.69
N GLU A 362 15.03 -31.85 -16.99
CA GLU A 362 15.80 -31.16 -18.04
C GLU A 362 15.50 -29.66 -18.07
N MET A 363 14.22 -29.28 -17.95
CA MET A 363 13.84 -27.87 -17.88
C MET A 363 14.48 -27.17 -16.68
N GLU A 364 14.51 -27.79 -15.50
CA GLU A 364 15.08 -27.19 -14.29
C GLU A 364 16.60 -26.96 -14.40
N CYS A 365 17.30 -27.72 -15.24
CA CYS A 365 18.70 -27.49 -15.60
C CYS A 365 18.89 -26.31 -16.58
N CYS A 366 17.85 -25.88 -17.29
CA CYS A 366 17.92 -24.85 -18.33
C CYS A 366 17.86 -23.41 -17.75
N PRO A 367 18.90 -22.57 -17.94
CA PRO A 367 18.90 -21.19 -17.44
C PRO A 367 17.80 -20.31 -18.03
N SER A 368 17.38 -20.56 -19.28
CA SER A 368 16.28 -19.79 -19.89
C SER A 368 14.94 -20.09 -19.24
N TYR A 369 14.68 -21.36 -18.87
CA TYR A 369 13.47 -21.75 -18.14
C TYR A 369 13.42 -21.12 -16.75
N ARG A 370 14.49 -21.24 -15.96
CA ARG A 370 14.56 -20.67 -14.60
C ARG A 370 14.28 -19.16 -14.59
N ARG A 371 14.83 -18.42 -15.56
CA ARG A 371 14.54 -16.99 -15.73
C ARG A 371 13.09 -16.74 -16.14
N ALA A 372 12.55 -17.57 -17.03
CA ALA A 372 11.19 -17.40 -17.53
C ALA A 372 10.11 -17.61 -16.45
N ILE A 373 10.28 -18.59 -15.55
CA ILE A 373 9.33 -18.85 -14.43
C ILE A 373 9.50 -17.87 -13.26
N ALA A 374 10.64 -17.19 -13.15
CA ALA A 374 10.87 -16.16 -12.13
C ALA A 374 10.08 -14.87 -12.37
N ILE A 375 9.55 -14.67 -13.59
CA ILE A 375 8.78 -13.47 -13.97
C ILE A 375 7.34 -13.60 -13.43
N PRO A 376 6.87 -12.69 -12.56
CA PRO A 376 5.51 -12.71 -12.02
C PRO A 376 4.49 -12.16 -13.03
N LYS A 377 4.32 -12.86 -14.14
CA LYS A 377 3.34 -12.54 -15.19
C LYS A 377 2.55 -13.78 -15.55
N ALA A 378 1.25 -13.60 -15.80
CA ALA A 378 0.39 -14.67 -16.27
C ALA A 378 1.02 -15.37 -17.51
N PRO A 379 0.92 -16.70 -17.61
CA PRO A 379 1.36 -17.42 -18.79
C PRO A 379 0.64 -16.89 -20.03
N ASN A 380 1.37 -16.79 -21.14
CA ASN A 380 0.79 -16.44 -22.43
C ASN A 380 1.53 -17.18 -23.54
N SER A 381 0.83 -17.44 -24.65
CA SER A 381 1.35 -18.18 -25.81
C SER A 381 2.61 -17.53 -26.40
N ILE A 382 2.63 -16.20 -26.48
CA ILE A 382 3.77 -15.43 -27.00
C ILE A 382 5.04 -15.73 -26.20
N SER A 383 4.95 -15.76 -24.87
CA SER A 383 6.09 -16.00 -24.00
C SER A 383 6.57 -17.44 -24.04
N TRP A 384 5.69 -18.39 -24.33
CA TRP A 384 6.08 -19.76 -24.66
C TRP A 384 6.83 -19.82 -26.00
N LEU A 385 6.31 -19.18 -27.05
CA LEU A 385 6.98 -19.13 -28.35
C LEU A 385 8.39 -18.50 -28.29
N GLN A 386 8.61 -17.56 -27.37
CA GLN A 386 9.93 -16.97 -27.13
C GLN A 386 10.87 -17.88 -26.31
N LEU A 387 10.31 -18.70 -25.42
CA LEU A 387 11.07 -19.62 -24.58
C LEU A 387 11.43 -20.90 -25.32
N LYS A 388 10.48 -21.48 -26.07
CA LYS A 388 10.57 -22.76 -26.77
C LYS A 388 11.90 -22.96 -27.52
N PRO A 389 12.31 -22.09 -28.46
CA PRO A 389 13.54 -22.33 -29.23
C PRO A 389 14.82 -22.29 -28.38
N LYS A 390 14.81 -21.54 -27.26
CA LYS A 390 15.94 -21.50 -26.32
C LYS A 390 15.99 -22.78 -25.48
N LEU A 391 14.81 -23.23 -25.05
CA LEU A 391 14.67 -24.44 -24.26
C LEU A 391 15.08 -25.68 -25.06
N GLU A 392 14.61 -25.80 -26.31
CA GLU A 392 14.97 -26.90 -27.21
C GLU A 392 16.49 -26.97 -27.43
N LYS A 393 17.14 -25.82 -27.65
CA LYS A 393 18.59 -25.73 -27.78
C LYS A 393 19.32 -26.15 -26.50
N GLU A 394 18.96 -25.56 -25.36
CA GLU A 394 19.60 -25.85 -24.06
C GLU A 394 19.45 -27.33 -23.68
N VAL A 395 18.29 -27.94 -23.95
CA VAL A 395 18.04 -29.36 -23.68
C VAL A 395 18.81 -30.26 -24.65
N ALA A 396 18.91 -29.90 -25.93
CA ALA A 396 19.74 -30.64 -26.88
C ALA A 396 21.23 -30.65 -26.45
N ASP A 397 21.74 -29.50 -26.01
CA ASP A 397 23.11 -29.36 -25.49
C ASP A 397 23.31 -30.21 -24.21
N LEU A 398 22.33 -30.22 -23.29
CA LEU A 398 22.35 -31.05 -22.08
C LEU A 398 22.36 -32.55 -22.41
N ARG A 399 21.51 -33.00 -23.34
CA ARG A 399 21.47 -34.40 -23.78
C ARG A 399 22.79 -34.82 -24.44
N ALA A 400 23.40 -33.94 -25.23
CA ALA A 400 24.70 -34.20 -25.86
C ALA A 400 25.86 -34.31 -24.84
N THR A 401 25.77 -33.62 -23.69
CA THR A 401 26.82 -33.58 -22.66
C THR A 401 26.72 -34.74 -21.65
N GLY A 402 25.82 -35.71 -21.86
CA GLY A 402 25.62 -36.86 -20.97
C GLY A 402 24.40 -36.76 -20.07
N GLY A 403 23.45 -35.86 -20.37
CA GLY A 403 22.16 -35.75 -19.69
C GLY A 403 22.18 -34.89 -18.42
N PRO A 404 21.03 -34.77 -17.73
CA PRO A 404 20.99 -34.14 -16.42
C PRO A 404 21.93 -34.92 -15.47
N PRO A 405 22.58 -34.26 -14.50
CA PRO A 405 23.33 -34.98 -13.48
C PRO A 405 22.37 -35.97 -12.81
N GLU A 406 22.58 -37.27 -13.06
CA GLU A 406 21.81 -38.30 -12.36
C GLU A 406 21.98 -38.07 -10.86
N ASP A 407 20.86 -38.23 -10.13
CA ASP A 407 20.82 -38.27 -8.68
C ASP A 407 21.68 -39.46 -8.22
N ARG A 408 23.02 -39.34 -8.27
CA ARG A 408 23.92 -40.33 -7.69
C ARG A 408 23.56 -40.35 -6.21
N PRO A 409 23.07 -41.49 -5.67
CA PRO A 409 22.90 -41.61 -4.23
C PRO A 409 24.26 -41.29 -3.61
N SER A 410 24.27 -40.47 -2.56
CA SER A 410 25.47 -40.16 -1.80
C SER A 410 26.14 -41.45 -1.34
N THR A 411 27.01 -42.02 -2.17
CA THR A 411 27.91 -43.08 -1.78
C THR A 411 28.87 -42.41 -0.83
N ALA A 412 28.65 -42.66 0.46
CA ALA A 412 29.56 -42.34 1.54
C ALA A 412 30.97 -42.76 1.12
N SER A 413 31.78 -41.80 0.70
CA SER A 413 33.18 -42.03 0.43
C SER A 413 33.87 -42.03 1.80
N ALA A 414 34.06 -43.24 2.32
CA ALA A 414 34.96 -43.49 3.43
C ALA A 414 36.37 -43.12 2.97
N SER A 415 36.82 -41.92 3.35
CA SER A 415 38.25 -41.61 3.44
C SER A 415 38.52 -41.22 4.88
N GLY A 416 39.15 -42.16 5.58
CA GLY A 416 39.57 -42.00 6.95
C GLY A 416 40.60 -40.88 7.06
N THR A 417 40.36 -39.98 8.00
CA THR A 417 41.45 -39.34 8.73
C THR A 417 40.98 -39.21 10.17
N SER A 418 41.68 -39.96 11.01
CA SER A 418 41.46 -40.17 12.43
C SER A 418 41.72 -38.88 13.21
N THR A 419 40.77 -38.49 14.07
CA THR A 419 41.04 -37.68 15.26
C THR A 419 40.02 -38.08 16.33
N PRO A 420 40.43 -38.42 17.57
CA PRO A 420 39.53 -38.98 18.55
C PRO A 420 38.68 -37.86 19.17
N MET A 421 37.36 -37.99 19.08
CA MET A 421 36.44 -37.20 19.89
C MET A 421 35.73 -38.11 20.88
N SER A 422 35.85 -37.68 22.13
CA SER A 422 35.32 -38.26 23.36
C SER A 422 33.86 -38.68 23.23
N VAL A 423 33.60 -39.87 23.77
CA VAL A 423 32.28 -40.42 24.05
C VAL A 423 31.52 -39.46 24.97
N MET A 424 30.41 -38.91 24.50
CA MET A 424 29.30 -38.49 25.37
C MET A 424 28.04 -39.21 24.90
N GLU A 425 27.64 -40.13 25.78
CA GLU A 425 26.49 -41.00 25.71
C GLU A 425 25.19 -40.18 25.81
N MET A 426 24.44 -40.07 24.71
CA MET A 426 23.09 -39.51 24.69
C MET A 426 22.06 -40.63 24.74
N SER A 427 21.36 -40.68 25.87
CA SER A 427 20.27 -41.58 26.19
C SER A 427 19.04 -41.34 25.30
N GLN A 428 18.33 -42.42 25.00
CA GLN A 428 17.07 -42.48 24.25
C GLN A 428 15.95 -41.59 24.82
N PRO A 429 14.99 -41.15 23.96
CA PRO A 429 13.83 -40.38 24.40
C PRO A 429 12.75 -41.30 25.00
N GLN A 430 12.35 -41.00 26.24
CA GLN A 430 11.16 -41.57 26.90
C GLN A 430 9.87 -40.88 26.41
N PRO A 431 8.72 -41.60 26.43
CA PRO A 431 7.44 -41.10 25.95
C PRO A 431 6.84 -40.08 26.94
N GLN A 432 6.33 -38.97 26.39
CA GLN A 432 5.67 -37.91 27.17
C GLN A 432 4.36 -38.40 27.78
N ARG A 433 4.24 -38.25 29.11
CA ARG A 433 2.99 -38.37 29.88
C ARG A 433 2.17 -37.08 29.76
N PRO A 434 0.82 -37.16 29.90
CA PRO A 434 -0.07 -36.03 29.72
C PRO A 434 0.04 -35.03 30.87
N PHE A 435 0.00 -33.74 30.53
CA PHE A 435 -0.04 -32.65 31.50
C PHE A 435 -1.39 -32.60 32.21
N THR A 436 -1.33 -32.71 33.53
CA THR A 436 -2.43 -32.46 34.47
C THR A 436 -2.76 -30.97 34.47
N ILE A 437 -4.01 -30.64 34.16
CA ILE A 437 -4.60 -29.30 34.32
C ILE A 437 -4.77 -29.05 35.83
N LEU A 438 -4.13 -28.00 36.35
CA LEU A 438 -4.43 -27.44 37.67
C LEU A 438 -5.36 -26.23 37.50
N PRO A 439 -6.41 -26.09 38.33
CA PRO A 439 -7.43 -25.08 38.15
C PRO A 439 -6.92 -23.70 38.60
N SER A 440 -7.25 -22.70 37.79
CA SER A 440 -7.05 -21.30 38.11
C SER A 440 -7.97 -20.87 39.25
N ILE A 441 -7.39 -20.37 40.33
CA ILE A 441 -8.10 -19.77 41.47
C ILE A 441 -8.66 -18.43 41.00
N GLY A 442 -9.98 -18.39 40.77
CA GLY A 442 -10.71 -17.18 40.45
C GLY A 442 -10.89 -16.29 41.68
N PHE A 443 -10.29 -15.10 41.65
CA PHE A 443 -10.70 -13.99 42.52
C PHE A 443 -11.98 -13.36 41.94
N ALA A 444 -13.12 -13.70 42.54
CA ALA A 444 -14.38 -13.00 42.32
C ALA A 444 -14.44 -11.78 43.26
N LEU A 445 -14.24 -10.58 42.70
CA LEU A 445 -14.67 -9.34 43.35
C LEU A 445 -16.08 -9.02 42.83
N GLY A 446 -17.05 -9.21 43.71
CA GLY A 446 -18.45 -8.90 43.47
C GLY A 446 -18.69 -7.40 43.42
N PHE A 447 -19.30 -6.95 42.33
CA PHE A 447 -20.03 -5.69 42.29
C PHE A 447 -21.52 -6.01 42.35
N HIS A 448 -22.12 -5.74 43.51
CA HIS A 448 -23.56 -5.63 43.69
C HIS A 448 -24.04 -4.37 42.95
N ALA A 449 -24.67 -4.54 41.79
CA ALA A 449 -25.49 -3.50 41.16
C ALA A 449 -26.94 -3.72 41.58
N ALA A 450 -27.38 -2.99 42.60
CA ALA A 450 -28.78 -2.84 42.94
C ALA A 450 -29.43 -1.86 41.94
N LEU A 451 -30.16 -2.38 40.96
CA LEU A 451 -31.08 -1.59 40.15
C LEU A 451 -32.47 -1.66 40.79
N GLY A 452 -32.76 -0.68 41.65
CA GLY A 452 -34.11 -0.36 42.06
C GLY A 452 -34.83 0.38 40.94
N ALA A 453 -35.92 -0.21 40.45
CA ALA A 453 -36.93 0.50 39.67
C ALA A 453 -37.78 1.38 40.60
N PRO A 454 -38.26 2.54 40.13
CA PRO A 454 -39.51 3.08 40.63
C PRO A 454 -40.60 3.02 39.56
N HIS A 455 -41.67 2.35 39.95
CA HIS A 455 -43.01 2.47 39.40
C HIS A 455 -43.49 3.94 39.41
N SER A 456 -44.02 4.37 38.26
CA SER A 456 -45.38 4.93 38.07
C SER A 456 -46.00 5.69 39.26
N ARG A 457 -46.44 6.96 39.13
CA ARG A 457 -47.74 7.44 38.58
C ARG A 457 -48.08 8.78 39.32
N PRO A 458 -49.22 9.46 39.09
CA PRO A 458 -49.64 10.26 37.93
C PRO A 458 -50.10 11.69 38.37
N PHE A 459 -50.72 12.41 37.44
CA PHE A 459 -51.36 13.75 37.50
C PHE A 459 -50.50 14.95 37.09
#